data_AF-U6DFI3-F1
#
_entry.id   AF-U6DFI3-F1
#
_cell.length_a   1.000
_cell.length_b   1.000
_cell.length_c   1.000
_cell.angle_alpha   90.00
_cell.angle_beta   90.00
_cell.angle_gamma   90.00
#
_symmetry.space_group_name_H-M   'P 1'
#
loop_
_entity.id
_entity.type
_entity.pdbx_description
1 polymer ?
#
loop_
_entity_poly.entity_id
_entity_poly.type
_entity_poly.pdbx_seq_one_letter_code
_entity_poly.pdbx_strand_id
1 'polypeptide(L)'
;EGKKSHGPAKRQRKTQKLSVAYEASDDEKGEGAKLPEAPGWEPPDWQQQLVNIRTMRSGKDAPVDQLGAEHCFDPNAPPKVRRYQVLLSLMLSSQTKDQVTAGAMERLRARGLTVDSILQTDDSTLGALIYPVGFWRSKVKFIKQTSAILQQRYGGDIPSSVAELVALPGVGPKMAHLAMAVAWGAVSGIAVDTHVHRIANRLGWTKTATKSPEKTRAALEAWLPR
;
A
#
# COMPACT_ATOMS: atom_id res chain seq x y z
N GLU A 1 -22.60 20.69 -52.60
CA GLU A 1 -22.76 21.07 -51.18
C GLU A 1 -22.60 19.79 -50.37
N GLY A 2 -21.50 19.48 -49.70
CA GLY A 2 -20.92 20.09 -48.51
C GLY A 2 -20.29 18.95 -47.68
N LYS A 3 -18.98 18.72 -47.82
CA LYS A 3 -18.20 17.74 -47.05
C LYS A 3 -18.19 18.15 -45.56
N LYS A 4 -18.63 17.28 -44.64
CA LYS A 4 -18.40 17.45 -43.19
C LYS A 4 -17.39 16.42 -42.68
N SER A 5 -16.14 16.88 -42.57
CA SER A 5 -15.05 16.26 -41.84
C SER A 5 -15.37 16.14 -40.34
N HIS A 6 -15.32 14.94 -39.78
CA HIS A 6 -15.31 14.73 -38.33
C HIS A 6 -13.86 14.60 -37.84
N GLY A 7 -13.32 15.68 -37.28
CA GLY A 7 -12.05 15.65 -36.55
C GLY A 7 -12.23 15.09 -35.12
N PRO A 8 -11.19 14.50 -34.51
CA PRO A 8 -11.32 13.93 -33.17
C PRO A 8 -11.42 15.04 -32.12
N ALA A 9 -12.40 14.91 -31.21
CA ALA A 9 -12.56 15.82 -30.08
C ALA A 9 -11.34 15.72 -29.15
N LYS A 10 -10.54 16.80 -29.09
CA LYS A 10 -9.45 16.95 -28.12
C LYS A 10 -10.04 17.03 -26.71
N ARG A 11 -10.02 15.92 -25.98
CA ARG A 11 -10.35 15.88 -24.55
C ARG A 11 -9.23 16.56 -23.77
N GLN A 12 -9.41 17.83 -23.40
CA GLN A 12 -8.52 18.53 -22.48
C GLN A 12 -8.44 17.74 -21.16
N ARG A 13 -7.28 17.14 -20.88
CA ARG A 13 -6.95 16.64 -19.55
C ARG A 13 -6.87 17.84 -18.62
N LYS A 14 -7.87 18.02 -17.75
CA LYS A 14 -7.71 18.84 -16.55
C LYS A 14 -6.65 18.16 -15.68
N THR A 15 -5.42 18.65 -15.74
CA THR A 15 -4.41 18.35 -14.74
C THR A 15 -4.89 18.96 -13.43
N GLN A 16 -5.47 18.15 -12.53
CA GLN A 16 -5.70 18.60 -11.16
C GLN A 16 -4.33 18.78 -10.51
N LYS A 17 -3.94 20.03 -10.33
CA LYS A 17 -2.80 20.42 -9.52
C LYS A 17 -3.20 20.14 -8.06
N LEU A 18 -2.71 19.04 -7.50
CA LEU A 18 -2.84 18.77 -6.07
C LEU A 18 -2.03 19.84 -5.33
N SER A 19 -2.72 20.76 -4.67
CA SER A 19 -2.12 21.72 -3.75
C SER A 19 -1.73 20.99 -2.47
N VAL A 20 -0.45 20.76 -2.28
CA VAL A 20 0.12 20.34 -1.00
C VAL A 20 0.02 21.56 -0.07
N ALA A 21 -0.81 21.47 0.96
CA ALA A 21 -0.96 22.54 1.94
C ALA A 21 0.27 22.58 2.86
N TYR A 22 1.36 23.17 2.39
CA TYR A 22 2.36 23.85 3.23
C TYR A 22 3.30 24.72 2.38
N GLU A 23 2.75 25.74 1.72
CA GLU A 23 3.48 26.96 1.40
C GLU A 23 2.57 28.13 1.80
N ALA A 24 2.95 28.84 2.86
CA ALA A 24 2.28 30.06 3.27
C ALA A 24 2.56 31.13 2.21
N SER A 25 1.51 31.60 1.55
CA SER A 25 1.50 32.88 0.85
C SER A 25 0.50 33.76 1.58
N ASP A 26 0.98 34.93 1.99
CA ASP A 26 0.18 35.98 2.61
C ASP A 26 -0.84 36.54 1.59
N ASP A 27 -1.98 36.97 2.15
CA ASP A 27 -3.11 37.69 1.52
C ASP A 27 -4.08 36.89 0.63
N GLU A 28 -5.27 36.56 1.19
CA GLU A 28 -6.52 37.27 0.90
C GLU A 28 -7.70 36.66 1.70
N LYS A 29 -8.56 37.53 2.24
CA LYS A 29 -9.75 37.18 3.02
C LYS A 29 -10.81 36.53 2.13
N GLY A 30 -11.21 35.29 2.45
CA GLY A 30 -12.35 34.60 1.85
C GLY A 30 -13.09 33.74 2.88
N GLU A 31 -14.40 33.93 2.98
CA GLU A 31 -15.30 33.38 3.99
C GLU A 31 -15.40 31.83 3.98
N GLY A 32 -15.49 31.26 5.19
CA GLY A 32 -16.41 30.14 5.44
C GLY A 32 -15.97 28.72 5.09
N ALA A 33 -14.67 28.39 5.08
CA ALA A 33 -14.26 26.99 5.18
C ALA A 33 -14.23 26.59 6.66
N LYS A 34 -15.14 25.71 7.11
CA LYS A 34 -15.04 25.06 8.42
C LYS A 34 -13.66 24.40 8.51
N LEU A 35 -12.80 24.92 9.38
CA LEU A 35 -11.55 24.29 9.77
C LEU A 35 -11.86 22.84 10.18
N PRO A 36 -11.05 21.85 9.77
CA PRO A 36 -11.24 20.48 10.23
C PRO A 36 -11.31 20.48 11.75
N GLU A 37 -12.31 19.81 12.33
CA GLU A 37 -12.47 19.72 13.78
C GLU A 37 -11.14 19.31 14.40
N ALA A 38 -10.66 20.11 15.37
CA ALA A 38 -9.41 19.84 16.05
C ALA A 38 -9.45 18.42 16.64
N PRO A 39 -8.40 17.61 16.45
CA PRO A 39 -8.37 16.27 17.01
C PRO A 39 -8.61 16.35 18.52
N GLY A 40 -9.54 15.54 19.04
CA GLY A 40 -9.98 15.60 20.44
C GLY A 40 -8.87 15.30 21.48
N TRP A 41 -7.68 14.90 21.01
CA TRP A 41 -6.44 14.76 21.75
C TRP A 41 -5.28 14.55 20.75
N GLU A 42 -4.10 15.11 21.00
CA GLU A 42 -2.85 14.77 20.30
C GLU A 42 -1.71 14.51 21.32
N PRO A 43 -0.71 13.69 20.99
CA PRO A 43 0.42 13.45 21.89
C PRO A 43 1.28 14.73 22.05
N PRO A 44 1.77 15.04 23.25
CA PRO A 44 2.69 16.18 23.41
C PRO A 44 3.96 15.97 22.58
N ASP A 45 4.47 17.06 22.01
CA ASP A 45 5.73 17.10 21.23
C ASP A 45 5.80 16.14 20.02
N TRP A 46 4.67 15.60 19.55
CA TRP A 46 4.66 14.60 18.46
C TRP A 46 5.30 15.13 17.18
N GLN A 47 5.17 16.43 16.90
CA GLN A 47 5.76 17.10 15.75
C GLN A 47 7.29 17.08 15.84
N GLN A 48 7.85 17.47 16.99
CA GLN A 48 9.29 17.45 17.21
C GLN A 48 9.83 16.02 17.18
N GLN A 49 9.10 15.06 17.76
CA GLN A 49 9.46 13.64 17.69
C GLN A 49 9.48 13.13 16.25
N LEU A 50 8.49 13.52 15.42
CA LEU A 50 8.44 13.17 14.01
C LEU A 50 9.62 13.79 13.23
N VAL A 51 9.96 15.05 13.50
CA VAL A 51 11.16 15.70 12.94
C VAL A 51 12.41 14.91 13.31
N ASN A 52 12.58 14.55 14.59
CA ASN A 52 13.73 13.77 15.05
C ASN A 52 13.80 12.39 14.37
N ILE A 53 12.66 11.70 14.22
CA ILE A 53 12.58 10.42 13.49
C ILE A 53 12.98 10.59 12.03
N ARG A 54 12.52 11.65 11.36
CA ARG A 54 12.89 11.96 9.97
C ARG A 54 14.38 12.25 9.83
N THR A 55 14.96 13.02 10.75
CA THR A 55 16.40 13.29 10.79
C THR A 55 17.19 11.99 10.98
N MET A 56 16.80 11.16 11.95
CA MET A 56 17.41 9.85 12.21
C MET A 56 17.32 8.92 10.98
N ARG A 57 16.19 8.93 10.26
CA ARG A 57 15.96 8.10 9.06
C ARG A 57 16.35 8.77 7.74
N SER A 58 17.04 9.91 7.78
CA SER A 58 17.42 10.66 6.57
C SER A 58 18.29 9.84 5.61
N GLY A 59 19.14 8.96 6.16
CA GLY A 59 20.00 8.06 5.38
C GLY A 59 19.30 6.92 4.66
N LYS A 60 18.01 6.64 4.95
CA LYS A 60 17.23 5.55 4.33
C LYS A 60 18.00 4.22 4.22
N ASP A 61 18.56 3.83 5.35
CA ASP A 61 19.50 2.70 5.48
C ASP A 61 18.83 1.35 5.73
N ALA A 62 17.50 1.29 5.79
CA ALA A 62 16.79 0.05 6.05
C ALA A 62 16.50 -0.68 4.73
N PRO A 63 16.50 -2.02 4.72
CA PRO A 63 16.16 -2.80 3.54
C PRO A 63 14.81 -2.40 2.91
N VAL A 64 13.79 -2.11 3.72
CA VAL A 64 12.47 -1.71 3.25
C VAL A 64 12.49 -0.45 2.38
N ASP A 65 13.44 0.46 2.60
CA ASP A 65 13.58 1.71 1.84
C ASP A 65 13.95 1.47 0.36
N GLN A 66 14.43 0.26 0.03
CA GLN A 66 14.83 -0.13 -1.33
C GLN A 66 14.12 -1.38 -1.83
N LEU A 67 13.64 -2.23 -0.92
CA LEU A 67 13.12 -3.56 -1.19
C LEU A 67 11.68 -3.74 -0.68
N GLY A 68 11.03 -2.65 -0.25
CA GLY A 68 9.63 -2.62 0.12
C GLY A 68 8.68 -2.98 -1.03
N ALA A 69 7.39 -3.09 -0.71
CA ALA A 69 6.36 -3.46 -1.69
C ALA A 69 6.25 -2.42 -2.84
N GLU A 70 6.58 -1.17 -2.55
CA GLU A 70 6.71 -0.05 -3.48
C GLU A 70 7.82 -0.23 -4.54
N HIS A 71 8.72 -1.19 -4.35
CA HIS A 71 9.81 -1.51 -5.27
C HIS A 71 9.69 -2.91 -5.88
N CYS A 72 8.73 -3.71 -5.44
CA CYS A 72 8.61 -5.13 -5.81
C CYS A 72 7.74 -5.41 -7.04
N PHE A 73 7.57 -4.45 -7.95
CA PHE A 73 6.78 -4.61 -9.18
C PHE A 73 7.55 -4.10 -10.41
N ASP A 74 7.14 -4.55 -11.61
CA ASP A 74 7.62 -4.02 -12.88
C ASP A 74 6.92 -2.69 -13.21
N PRO A 75 7.64 -1.55 -13.27
CA PRO A 75 7.05 -0.24 -13.56
C PRO A 75 6.51 -0.14 -14.98
N ASN A 76 7.00 -0.96 -15.92
CA ASN A 76 6.59 -0.98 -17.32
C ASN A 76 5.42 -1.92 -17.59
N ALA A 77 5.03 -2.76 -16.61
CA ALA A 77 3.90 -3.64 -16.75
C ALA A 77 2.57 -2.87 -16.81
N PRO A 78 1.54 -3.42 -17.48
CA PRO A 78 0.20 -2.84 -17.48
C PRO A 78 -0.31 -2.59 -16.04
N PRO A 79 -1.10 -1.54 -15.79
CA PRO A 79 -1.50 -1.16 -14.42
C PRO A 79 -2.12 -2.31 -13.60
N LYS A 80 -2.97 -3.12 -14.22
CA LYS A 80 -3.58 -4.31 -13.62
C LYS A 80 -2.53 -5.33 -13.16
N VAL A 81 -1.53 -5.60 -13.99
CA VAL A 81 -0.42 -6.51 -13.67
C VAL A 81 0.42 -5.94 -12.53
N ARG A 82 0.76 -4.66 -12.59
CA ARG A 82 1.53 -3.98 -11.53
C ARG A 82 0.84 -4.09 -10.17
N ARG A 83 -0.47 -3.85 -10.10
CA ARG A 83 -1.25 -3.97 -8.87
C ARG A 83 -1.26 -5.38 -8.31
N TYR A 84 -1.41 -6.38 -9.18
CA TYR A 84 -1.31 -7.78 -8.78
C TYR A 84 0.07 -8.13 -8.21
N GLN A 85 1.15 -7.63 -8.83
CA GLN A 85 2.51 -7.82 -8.33
C GLN A 85 2.71 -7.16 -6.95
N VAL A 86 2.17 -5.95 -6.74
CA VAL A 86 2.16 -5.30 -5.42
C VAL A 86 1.46 -6.18 -4.39
N LEU A 87 0.26 -6.70 -4.68
CA LEU A 87 -0.48 -7.57 -3.78
C LEU A 87 0.33 -8.84 -3.42
N LEU A 88 0.92 -9.51 -4.41
CA LEU A 88 1.74 -10.70 -4.18
C LEU A 88 2.97 -10.39 -3.32
N SER A 89 3.64 -9.26 -3.53
CA SER A 89 4.77 -8.85 -2.69
C SER A 89 4.36 -8.69 -1.22
N LEU A 90 3.17 -8.13 -0.95
CA LEU A 90 2.62 -7.97 0.39
C LEU A 90 2.26 -9.32 1.02
N MET A 91 1.67 -10.25 0.26
CA MET A 91 1.38 -11.60 0.73
C MET A 91 2.67 -12.37 1.08
N LEU A 92 3.74 -12.18 0.29
CA LEU A 92 5.04 -12.82 0.52
C LEU A 92 5.82 -12.20 1.68
N SER A 93 5.69 -10.89 1.94
CA SER A 93 6.47 -10.18 2.97
C SER A 93 6.10 -10.55 4.41
N SER A 94 4.90 -11.08 4.65
CA SER A 94 4.48 -11.47 6.00
C SER A 94 5.47 -12.46 6.63
N GLN A 95 6.06 -12.06 7.76
CA GLN A 95 7.08 -12.85 8.49
C GLN A 95 8.23 -13.30 7.59
N THR A 96 8.67 -12.45 6.65
CA THR A 96 9.78 -12.71 5.72
C THR A 96 10.59 -11.43 5.55
N LYS A 97 11.93 -11.56 5.54
CA LYS A 97 12.82 -10.41 5.34
C LYS A 97 12.64 -9.81 3.94
N ASP A 98 12.86 -8.51 3.81
CA ASP A 98 12.64 -7.78 2.55
C ASP A 98 13.50 -8.34 1.41
N GLN A 99 14.78 -8.65 1.65
CA GLN A 99 15.67 -9.25 0.63
C GLN A 99 15.15 -10.59 0.10
N VAL A 100 14.58 -11.42 0.98
CA VAL A 100 14.04 -12.74 0.60
C VAL A 100 12.77 -12.55 -0.21
N THR A 101 11.93 -11.60 0.17
CA THR A 101 10.71 -11.24 -0.56
C THR A 101 11.03 -10.69 -1.93
N ALA A 102 11.98 -9.74 -2.02
CA ALA A 102 12.40 -9.13 -3.28
C ALA A 102 12.98 -10.17 -4.25
N GLY A 103 13.85 -11.07 -3.77
CA GLY A 103 14.39 -12.15 -4.58
C GLY A 103 13.33 -13.15 -5.07
N ALA A 104 12.31 -13.44 -4.27
CA ALA A 104 11.17 -14.25 -4.71
C ALA A 104 10.34 -13.53 -5.78
N MET A 105 10.06 -12.24 -5.58
CA MET A 105 9.34 -11.42 -6.56
C MET A 105 10.10 -11.30 -7.88
N GLU A 106 11.42 -11.17 -7.85
CA GLU A 106 12.26 -11.17 -9.05
C GLU A 106 12.13 -12.46 -9.86
N ARG A 107 12.28 -13.63 -9.20
CA ARG A 107 12.12 -14.93 -9.87
C ARG A 107 10.72 -15.14 -10.45
N LEU A 108 9.68 -14.68 -9.76
CA LEU A 108 8.31 -14.73 -10.27
C LEU A 108 8.14 -13.81 -11.49
N ARG A 109 8.63 -12.57 -11.43
CA ARG A 109 8.53 -11.60 -12.53
C ARG A 109 9.29 -12.05 -13.77
N ALA A 110 10.45 -12.70 -13.59
CA ALA A 110 11.22 -13.29 -14.70
C ALA A 110 10.43 -14.35 -15.50
N ARG A 111 9.33 -14.89 -14.94
CA ARG A 111 8.41 -15.82 -15.61
C ARG A 111 7.07 -15.19 -16.02
N GLY A 112 6.98 -13.85 -16.03
CA GLY A 112 5.77 -13.12 -16.39
C GLY A 112 4.70 -13.19 -15.30
N LEU A 113 4.90 -12.49 -14.18
CA LEU A 113 4.02 -12.55 -13.02
C LEU A 113 2.66 -11.86 -13.27
N THR A 114 1.64 -12.68 -13.55
CA THR A 114 0.24 -12.30 -13.80
C THR A 114 -0.70 -13.27 -13.09
N VAL A 115 -1.99 -12.93 -12.97
CA VAL A 115 -3.00 -13.85 -12.41
C VAL A 115 -3.03 -15.17 -13.20
N ASP A 116 -3.08 -15.09 -14.53
CA ASP A 116 -3.17 -16.27 -15.39
C ASP A 116 -1.92 -17.15 -15.29
N SER A 117 -0.72 -16.57 -15.29
CA SER A 117 0.52 -17.35 -15.17
C SER A 117 0.65 -18.04 -13.82
N ILE A 118 0.20 -17.39 -12.73
CA ILE A 118 0.15 -18.03 -11.41
C ILE A 118 -0.89 -19.15 -11.39
N LEU A 119 -2.05 -19.00 -12.02
CA LEU A 119 -3.05 -20.05 -12.10
C LEU A 119 -2.56 -21.27 -12.90
N GLN A 120 -1.77 -21.06 -13.95
CA GLN A 120 -1.19 -22.11 -14.80
C GLN A 120 0.05 -22.80 -14.18
N THR A 121 0.76 -22.14 -13.27
CA THR A 121 1.97 -22.70 -12.64
C THR A 121 1.60 -23.72 -11.56
N ASP A 122 2.07 -24.96 -11.58
CA ASP A 122 1.76 -25.93 -10.52
C ASP A 122 2.33 -25.52 -9.14
N ASP A 123 1.77 -26.07 -8.07
CA ASP A 123 2.11 -25.71 -6.68
C ASP A 123 3.58 -25.99 -6.33
N SER A 124 4.19 -27.04 -6.91
CA SER A 124 5.59 -27.39 -6.66
C SER A 124 6.52 -26.35 -7.29
N THR A 125 6.28 -26.01 -8.56
CA THR A 125 7.02 -24.97 -9.26
C THR A 125 6.85 -23.61 -8.58
N LEU A 126 5.62 -23.23 -8.22
CA LEU A 126 5.38 -21.97 -7.51
C LEU A 126 6.09 -21.94 -6.16
N GLY A 127 6.05 -23.05 -5.42
CA GLY A 127 6.78 -23.23 -4.17
C GLY A 127 8.28 -23.03 -4.31
N ALA A 128 8.89 -23.65 -5.33
CA ALA A 128 10.31 -23.49 -5.63
C ALA A 128 10.67 -22.04 -5.99
N LEU A 129 9.80 -21.33 -6.72
CA LEU A 129 10.02 -19.92 -7.07
C LEU A 129 10.01 -19.01 -5.85
N ILE A 130 9.15 -19.28 -4.86
CA ILE A 130 9.04 -18.41 -3.68
C ILE A 130 9.91 -18.87 -2.50
N TYR A 131 10.49 -20.07 -2.52
CA TYR A 131 11.45 -20.48 -1.49
C TYR A 131 12.68 -19.55 -1.46
N PRO A 132 13.21 -19.11 -0.29
CA PRO A 132 12.91 -19.55 1.07
C PRO A 132 11.96 -18.62 1.85
N VAL A 133 10.96 -18.00 1.21
CA VAL A 133 9.95 -17.18 1.90
C VAL A 133 9.35 -17.95 3.09
N GLY A 134 9.19 -17.27 4.23
CA GLY A 134 8.62 -17.86 5.44
C GLY A 134 7.21 -18.38 5.19
N PHE A 135 6.90 -19.58 5.69
CA PHE A 135 5.60 -20.26 5.47
C PHE A 135 5.21 -20.43 4.00
N TRP A 136 6.18 -20.60 3.08
CA TRP A 136 5.92 -20.66 1.64
C TRP A 136 4.83 -21.67 1.24
N ARG A 137 4.76 -22.84 1.88
CA ARG A 137 3.73 -23.87 1.58
C ARG A 137 2.32 -23.35 1.76
N SER A 138 2.06 -22.61 2.84
CA SER A 138 0.76 -21.98 3.08
C SER A 138 0.53 -20.81 2.12
N LYS A 139 1.57 -20.04 1.82
CA LYS A 139 1.51 -18.92 0.88
C LYS A 139 1.19 -19.35 -0.55
N VAL A 140 1.70 -20.50 -1.03
CA VAL A 140 1.31 -21.10 -2.32
C VAL A 140 -0.21 -21.24 -2.39
N LYS A 141 -0.81 -21.86 -1.37
CA LYS A 141 -2.27 -22.05 -1.30
C LYS A 141 -3.03 -20.73 -1.35
N PHE A 142 -2.63 -19.75 -0.53
CA PHE A 142 -3.29 -18.44 -0.48
C PHE A 142 -3.14 -17.65 -1.78
N ILE A 143 -1.95 -17.68 -2.40
CA ILE A 143 -1.69 -17.02 -3.69
C ILE A 143 -2.57 -17.63 -4.79
N LYS A 144 -2.67 -18.96 -4.85
CA LYS A 144 -3.53 -19.68 -5.80
C LYS A 144 -5.00 -19.33 -5.63
N GLN A 145 -5.51 -19.43 -4.39
CA GLN A 145 -6.90 -19.10 -4.07
C GLN A 145 -7.22 -17.63 -4.37
N THR A 146 -6.34 -16.72 -3.97
CA THR A 146 -6.48 -15.29 -4.26
C THR A 146 -6.54 -15.06 -5.77
N SER A 147 -5.59 -15.61 -6.53
CA SER A 147 -5.54 -15.46 -7.99
C SER A 147 -6.82 -15.99 -8.67
N ALA A 148 -7.36 -17.11 -8.20
CA ALA A 148 -8.61 -17.66 -8.70
C ALA A 148 -9.80 -16.72 -8.44
N ILE A 149 -9.88 -16.16 -7.22
CA ILE A 149 -10.90 -15.16 -6.86
C ILE A 149 -10.77 -13.91 -7.75
N LEU A 150 -9.56 -13.41 -7.96
CA LEU A 150 -9.31 -12.24 -8.81
C LEU A 150 -9.77 -12.51 -10.24
N GLN A 151 -9.42 -13.66 -10.81
CA GLN A 151 -9.84 -14.04 -12.15
C GLN A 151 -11.37 -14.10 -12.29
N GLN A 152 -12.04 -14.74 -11.32
CA GLN A 152 -13.49 -14.99 -11.39
C GLN A 152 -14.33 -13.75 -11.08
N ARG A 153 -13.95 -12.92 -10.10
CA ARG A 153 -14.79 -11.85 -9.58
C ARG A 153 -14.34 -10.44 -9.96
N TYR A 154 -13.06 -10.26 -10.23
CA TYR A 154 -12.45 -8.94 -10.44
C TYR A 154 -11.80 -8.81 -11.82
N GLY A 155 -12.13 -9.71 -12.76
CA GLY A 155 -11.59 -9.71 -14.12
C GLY A 155 -10.06 -9.81 -14.16
N GLY A 156 -9.46 -10.45 -13.15
CA GLY A 156 -8.01 -10.62 -12.95
C GLY A 156 -7.28 -9.42 -12.35
N ASP A 157 -7.98 -8.37 -11.90
CA ASP A 157 -7.38 -7.24 -11.17
C ASP A 157 -7.58 -7.42 -9.66
N ILE A 158 -6.91 -6.62 -8.84
CA ILE A 158 -7.15 -6.61 -7.38
C ILE A 158 -8.37 -5.74 -7.04
N PRO A 159 -9.05 -5.95 -5.90
CA PRO A 159 -10.11 -5.05 -5.46
C PRO A 159 -9.58 -3.64 -5.16
N SER A 160 -10.47 -2.64 -5.26
CA SER A 160 -10.15 -1.22 -5.02
C SER A 160 -10.70 -0.69 -3.70
N SER A 161 -11.03 -1.59 -2.76
CA SER A 161 -11.46 -1.25 -1.41
C SER A 161 -10.74 -2.10 -0.36
N VAL A 162 -10.53 -1.52 0.84
CA VAL A 162 -9.89 -2.22 1.96
C VAL A 162 -10.68 -3.45 2.38
N ALA A 163 -12.02 -3.33 2.47
CA ALA A 163 -12.88 -4.42 2.90
C ALA A 163 -12.79 -5.64 1.97
N GLU A 164 -12.80 -5.42 0.66
CA GLU A 164 -12.67 -6.51 -0.32
C GLU A 164 -11.27 -7.10 -0.37
N LEU A 165 -10.23 -6.27 -0.19
CA LEU A 165 -8.85 -6.76 -0.09
C LEU A 165 -8.67 -7.67 1.13
N VAL A 166 -9.20 -7.29 2.29
CA VAL A 166 -9.14 -8.12 3.52
C VAL A 166 -9.94 -9.43 3.37
N ALA A 167 -10.94 -9.46 2.49
CA ALA A 167 -11.68 -10.69 2.20
C ALA A 167 -10.85 -11.72 1.40
N LEU A 168 -9.69 -11.34 0.85
CA LEU A 168 -8.81 -12.26 0.13
C LEU A 168 -8.03 -13.17 1.10
N PRO A 169 -7.84 -14.47 0.77
CA PRO A 169 -7.08 -15.39 1.61
C PRO A 169 -5.67 -14.90 1.92
N GLY A 170 -5.34 -14.81 3.21
CA GLY A 170 -4.00 -14.40 3.67
C GLY A 170 -3.73 -12.89 3.64
N VAL A 171 -4.72 -12.06 3.28
CA VAL A 171 -4.59 -10.59 3.27
C VAL A 171 -5.20 -10.01 4.54
N GLY A 172 -4.37 -9.40 5.38
CA GLY A 172 -4.82 -8.71 6.60
C GLY A 172 -4.98 -7.18 6.41
N PRO A 173 -5.55 -6.47 7.41
CA PRO A 173 -5.80 -5.01 7.33
C PRO A 173 -4.56 -4.20 6.94
N LYS A 174 -3.38 -4.48 7.53
CA LYS A 174 -2.11 -3.83 7.16
C LYS A 174 -1.83 -3.95 5.67
N MET A 175 -1.94 -5.16 5.12
CA MET A 175 -1.66 -5.40 3.70
C MET A 175 -2.68 -4.68 2.81
N ALA A 176 -3.95 -4.67 3.19
CA ALA A 176 -4.99 -3.98 2.44
C ALA A 176 -4.73 -2.46 2.36
N HIS A 177 -4.36 -1.81 3.48
CA HIS A 177 -4.00 -0.39 3.46
C HIS A 177 -2.74 -0.11 2.62
N LEU A 178 -1.71 -0.96 2.73
CA LEU A 178 -0.52 -0.82 1.87
C LEU A 178 -0.83 -1.03 0.39
N ALA A 179 -1.69 -2.00 0.05
CA ALA A 179 -2.12 -2.23 -1.32
C ALA A 179 -2.90 -1.02 -1.86
N MET A 180 -3.79 -0.42 -1.07
CA MET A 180 -4.48 0.83 -1.47
C MET A 180 -3.49 1.97 -1.73
N ALA A 181 -2.51 2.17 -0.83
CA ALA A 181 -1.53 3.24 -0.99
C ALA A 181 -0.62 3.02 -2.21
N VAL A 182 -0.03 1.83 -2.34
CA VAL A 182 1.00 1.54 -3.36
C VAL A 182 0.39 1.20 -4.72
N ALA A 183 -0.67 0.38 -4.74
CA ALA A 183 -1.25 -0.15 -5.98
C ALA A 183 -2.28 0.83 -6.59
N TRP A 184 -3.04 1.52 -5.74
CA TRP A 184 -4.10 2.45 -6.15
C TRP A 184 -3.76 3.93 -5.97
N GLY A 185 -2.67 4.26 -5.27
CA GLY A 185 -2.34 5.66 -4.97
C GLY A 185 -3.34 6.32 -4.03
N ALA A 186 -4.04 5.54 -3.22
CA ALA A 186 -5.12 6.00 -2.37
C ALA A 186 -4.80 5.75 -0.90
N VAL A 187 -4.75 6.82 -0.10
CA VAL A 187 -4.57 6.73 1.35
C VAL A 187 -5.90 6.35 1.98
N SER A 188 -6.02 5.10 2.43
CA SER A 188 -7.25 4.55 3.03
C SER A 188 -7.18 4.39 4.55
N GLY A 189 -6.03 4.67 5.15
CA GLY A 189 -5.74 4.46 6.56
C GLY A 189 -4.25 4.19 6.77
N ILE A 190 -3.89 3.82 8.00
CA ILE A 190 -2.50 3.63 8.40
C ILE A 190 -2.15 2.15 8.50
N ALA A 191 -1.07 1.75 7.84
CA ALA A 191 -0.55 0.39 7.94
C ALA A 191 0.30 0.22 9.21
N VAL A 192 -0.30 -0.29 10.28
CA VAL A 192 0.41 -0.56 11.54
C VAL A 192 0.86 -2.01 11.62
N ASP A 193 2.15 -2.22 11.79
CA ASP A 193 2.72 -3.52 12.14
C ASP A 193 3.26 -3.56 13.57
N THR A 194 3.98 -4.62 13.91
CA THR A 194 4.55 -4.80 15.25
C THR A 194 5.60 -3.74 15.60
N HIS A 195 6.32 -3.19 14.63
CA HIS A 195 7.31 -2.13 14.84
C HIS A 195 6.62 -0.79 15.09
N VAL A 196 5.69 -0.40 14.20
CA VAL A 196 4.90 0.82 14.37
C VAL A 196 4.11 0.76 15.68
N HIS A 197 3.46 -0.38 15.97
CA HIS A 197 2.78 -0.64 17.23
C HIS A 197 3.68 -0.36 18.43
N ARG A 198 4.87 -0.97 18.46
CA ARG A 198 5.80 -0.84 19.58
C ARG A 198 6.35 0.58 19.72
N ILE A 199 6.71 1.23 18.61
CA ILE A 199 7.25 2.59 18.62
C ILE A 199 6.18 3.59 19.07
N ALA A 200 4.97 3.51 18.52
CA ALA A 200 3.87 4.41 18.89
C ALA A 200 3.55 4.32 20.39
N ASN A 201 3.51 3.11 20.95
CA ASN A 201 3.30 2.95 22.40
C ASN A 201 4.48 3.50 23.22
N ARG A 202 5.73 3.31 22.78
CA ARG A 202 6.93 3.83 23.48
C ARG A 202 7.02 5.35 23.46
N LEU A 203 6.61 5.98 22.35
CA LEU A 203 6.60 7.43 22.19
C LEU A 203 5.38 8.10 22.83
N GLY A 204 4.43 7.33 23.37
CA GLY A 204 3.19 7.88 23.91
C GLY A 204 2.26 8.43 22.83
N TRP A 205 2.38 7.98 21.57
CA TRP A 205 1.53 8.37 20.45
C TRP A 205 0.11 7.78 20.51
N THR A 206 -0.21 7.08 21.60
CA THR A 206 -1.53 6.56 21.90
C THR A 206 -1.95 7.06 23.27
N LYS A 207 -3.15 7.64 23.39
CA LYS A 207 -3.68 8.17 24.66
C LYS A 207 -3.60 7.16 25.82
N THR A 208 -3.79 5.89 25.50
CA THR A 208 -3.61 4.76 26.42
C THR A 208 -2.83 3.66 25.71
N ALA A 209 -1.96 2.95 26.45
CA ALA A 209 -1.22 1.82 25.90
C ALA A 209 -2.17 0.80 25.26
N THR A 210 -1.87 0.48 24.00
CA THR A 210 -2.67 -0.43 23.17
C THR A 210 -2.07 -1.83 23.19
N LYS A 211 -2.91 -2.87 23.07
CA LYS A 211 -2.49 -4.28 23.17
C LYS A 211 -2.35 -5.00 21.82
N SER A 212 -2.71 -4.35 20.72
CA SER A 212 -2.61 -4.93 19.38
C SER A 212 -2.35 -3.86 18.31
N PRO A 213 -1.72 -4.22 17.17
CA PRO A 213 -1.50 -3.29 16.05
C PRO A 213 -2.78 -2.62 15.55
N GLU A 214 -3.89 -3.36 15.47
CA GLU A 214 -5.18 -2.82 15.03
C GLU A 214 -5.72 -1.76 15.99
N LYS A 215 -5.59 -1.97 17.31
CA LYS A 215 -5.96 -0.96 18.30
C LYS A 215 -5.05 0.27 18.22
N THR A 216 -3.77 0.08 17.93
CA THR A 216 -2.85 1.21 17.70
C THR A 216 -3.22 1.99 16.45
N ARG A 217 -3.58 1.31 15.35
CA ARG A 217 -4.04 1.97 14.12
C ARG A 217 -5.22 2.90 14.41
N ALA A 218 -6.27 2.38 15.02
CA ALA A 218 -7.45 3.16 15.39
C ALA A 218 -7.10 4.34 16.33
N ALA A 219 -6.19 4.13 17.29
CA ALA A 219 -5.73 5.18 18.19
C ALA A 219 -4.94 6.27 17.46
N LEU A 220 -4.09 5.91 16.49
CA LEU A 220 -3.31 6.87 15.68
C LEU A 220 -4.22 7.66 14.73
N GLU A 221 -5.14 7.00 14.04
CA GLU A 221 -6.08 7.65 13.10
C GLU A 221 -7.05 8.63 13.79
N ALA A 222 -7.26 8.49 15.09
CA ALA A 222 -8.12 9.39 15.86
C ALA A 222 -7.54 10.81 16.01
N TRP A 223 -6.23 10.98 15.84
CA TRP A 223 -5.57 12.27 16.06
C TRP A 223 -4.62 12.72 14.94
N LEU A 224 -4.15 11.81 14.09
CA LEU A 224 -3.27 12.19 12.99
C LEU A 224 -3.97 13.14 12.00
N PRO A 225 -3.25 14.14 11.46
CA PRO A 225 -3.79 15.02 10.43
C PRO A 225 -4.27 14.25 9.20
N ARG A 226 -5.36 14.71 8.58
CA ARG A 226 -5.96 14.13 7.37
C ARG A 226 -5.46 14.81 6.10
#